data_AF-A0A352FHI4-F1
#
_entry.id   AF-A0A352FHI4-F1
#
_cell.length_a   1.000
_cell.length_b   1.000
_cell.length_c   1.000
_cell.angle_alpha   90.00
_cell.angle_beta   90.00
_cell.angle_gamma   90.00
#
_symmetry.space_group_name_H-M   'P 1'
#
loop_
_entity.id
_entity.type
_entity.pdbx_description
1 polymer ?
#
loop_
_entity_poly.entity_id
_entity_poly.type
_entity_poly.pdbx_seq_one_letter_code
_entity_poly.pdbx_strand_id
1 'polypeptide(L)'
;MFSNAYEESFGPARRPGSALTERDRDISASLQLRLEEVAFHTLNHIHDETGLTDLGLAGGVAYNSVMNGKILQQTPFRRVFVQPAAGDSGTAVGVCYQIWNEQSAKGKAPGANGEELRAKPVAGTEDTSVNEGTLGSLPFAL
;
A
#
# COMPACT_ATOMS: atom_id res chain seq x y z
N MET A 1 10.62 12.85 14.81
CA MET A 1 11.75 13.75 15.13
C MET A 1 12.85 13.45 14.13
N PHE A 2 13.53 14.46 13.57
CA PHE A 2 14.63 14.27 12.63
C PHE A 2 15.96 14.73 13.25
N SER A 3 17.07 14.21 12.72
CA SER A 3 18.43 14.53 13.19
C SER A 3 18.87 15.94 12.76
N ASN A 4 19.74 16.56 13.55
CA ASN A 4 20.38 17.86 13.23
C ASN A 4 21.11 17.85 11.87
N ALA A 5 21.54 16.67 11.40
CA ALA A 5 22.16 16.51 10.09
C ALA A 5 21.27 17.01 8.93
N TYR A 6 19.95 16.96 9.08
CA TYR A 6 19.03 17.50 8.08
C TYR A 6 19.08 19.03 8.01
N GLU A 7 19.22 19.71 9.15
CA GLU A 7 19.33 21.16 9.15
C GLU A 7 20.68 21.64 8.62
N GLU A 8 21.74 20.88 8.88
CA GLU A 8 23.07 21.14 8.30
C GLU A 8 23.06 20.96 6.77
N SER A 9 22.37 19.94 6.28
CA SER A 9 22.36 19.61 4.84
C SER A 9 21.39 20.47 4.03
N PHE A 10 20.19 20.70 4.57
CA PHE A 10 19.10 21.33 3.82
C PHE A 10 18.80 22.75 4.31
N GLY A 11 19.42 23.20 5.39
CA GLY A 11 19.14 24.46 6.10
C GLY A 11 18.03 24.31 7.16
N PRO A 12 17.66 25.41 7.84
CA PRO A 12 16.74 25.36 8.99
C PRO A 12 15.37 24.79 8.60
N ALA A 13 14.75 24.10 9.56
CA ALA A 13 13.41 23.55 9.40
C ALA A 13 12.35 24.63 9.15
N ARG A 14 11.37 24.31 8.30
CA ARG A 14 10.23 25.18 8.03
C ARG A 14 9.37 25.33 9.30
N ARG A 15 8.94 26.57 9.58
CA ARG A 15 7.98 26.85 10.66
C ARG A 15 6.57 26.39 10.25
N PRO A 16 5.82 25.71 11.12
CA PRO A 16 4.43 25.35 10.85
C PRO A 16 3.60 26.59 10.44
N GLY A 17 2.83 26.47 9.37
CA GLY A 17 1.96 27.56 8.87
C GLY A 17 2.64 28.64 8.03
N SER A 18 3.97 28.62 7.83
CA SER A 18 4.63 29.62 6.98
C SER A 18 4.30 29.43 5.48
N ALA A 19 4.51 30.44 4.65
CA ALA A 19 4.39 30.26 3.21
C ALA A 19 5.37 29.19 2.68
N LEU A 20 4.97 28.47 1.63
CA LEU A 20 5.83 27.49 0.94
C LEU A 20 6.80 28.23 0.01
N THR A 21 8.09 28.11 0.31
CA THR A 21 9.16 28.70 -0.49
C THR A 21 9.55 27.80 -1.66
N GLU A 22 10.37 28.32 -2.57
CA GLU A 22 10.96 27.52 -3.66
C GLU A 22 11.89 26.44 -3.12
N ARG A 23 12.74 26.78 -2.13
CA ARG A 23 13.59 25.82 -1.42
C ARG A 23 12.80 24.64 -0.83
N ASP A 24 11.63 24.86 -0.22
CA ASP A 24 10.81 23.77 0.34
C ASP A 24 10.31 22.81 -0.75
N ARG A 25 9.95 23.37 -1.91
CA ARG A 25 9.52 22.59 -3.08
C ARG A 25 10.69 21.81 -3.67
N ASP A 26 11.85 22.43 -3.82
CA ASP A 26 13.04 21.78 -4.37
C ASP A 26 13.54 20.64 -3.49
N ILE A 27 13.53 20.81 -2.16
CA ILE A 27 13.87 19.73 -1.21
C ILE A 27 12.89 18.57 -1.36
N SER A 28 11.59 18.86 -1.39
CA SER A 28 10.54 17.83 -1.52
C SER A 28 10.63 17.08 -2.86
N ALA A 29 10.86 17.81 -3.94
CA ALA A 29 11.04 17.25 -5.28
C ALA A 29 12.31 16.38 -5.36
N SER A 30 13.40 16.83 -4.75
CA SER A 30 14.66 16.07 -4.69
C SER A 30 14.47 14.76 -3.89
N LEU A 31 13.79 14.81 -2.75
CA LEU A 31 13.50 13.61 -1.96
C LEU A 31 12.59 12.63 -2.71
N GLN A 32 11.56 13.13 -3.40
CA GLN A 32 10.68 12.31 -4.24
C GLN A 32 11.47 11.66 -5.38
N LEU A 33 12.38 12.40 -6.03
CA LEU A 33 13.23 11.86 -7.09
C LEU A 33 14.14 10.76 -6.56
N ARG A 34 14.80 10.97 -5.41
CA ARG A 34 15.65 9.93 -4.80
C ARG A 34 14.86 8.69 -4.38
N LEU A 35 13.63 8.87 -3.88
CA LEU A 35 12.74 7.76 -3.58
C LEU A 35 12.44 6.95 -4.85
N GLU A 36 12.07 7.62 -5.94
CA GLU A 36 11.76 6.97 -7.21
C GLU A 36 12.98 6.24 -7.79
N GLU A 37 14.17 6.84 -7.77
CA GLU A 37 15.41 6.22 -8.22
C GLU A 37 15.67 4.89 -7.50
N VAL A 38 15.58 4.88 -6.17
CA VAL A 38 15.80 3.68 -5.36
C VAL A 38 14.68 2.66 -5.58
N ALA A 39 13.42 3.10 -5.59
CA ALA A 39 12.27 2.22 -5.77
C ALA A 39 12.31 1.51 -7.12
N PHE A 40 12.54 2.23 -8.22
CA PHE A 40 12.59 1.62 -9.55
C PHE A 40 13.83 0.74 -9.73
N HIS A 41 14.95 1.07 -9.10
CA HIS A 41 16.10 0.17 -9.06
C HIS A 41 15.72 -1.17 -8.42
N THR A 42 15.06 -1.15 -7.25
CA THR A 42 14.60 -2.37 -6.57
C THR A 42 13.54 -3.14 -7.36
N LEU A 43 12.56 -2.45 -7.95
CA LEU A 43 11.50 -3.08 -8.73
C LEU A 43 12.03 -3.80 -9.97
N ASN A 44 12.95 -3.17 -10.70
CA ASN A 44 13.58 -3.81 -11.86
C ASN A 44 14.42 -5.01 -11.43
N HIS A 45 15.17 -4.89 -10.33
CA HIS A 45 15.94 -6.01 -9.80
C HIS A 45 15.06 -7.22 -9.43
N ILE A 46 13.93 -7.00 -8.74
CA ILE A 46 13.00 -8.08 -8.40
C ILE A 46 12.37 -8.69 -9.66
N HIS A 47 12.07 -7.88 -10.67
CA HIS A 47 11.60 -8.39 -11.96
C HIS A 47 12.66 -9.30 -12.61
N ASP A 48 13.91 -8.88 -12.65
CA ASP A 48 15.01 -9.66 -13.22
C ASP A 48 15.21 -10.99 -12.49
N GLU A 49 15.01 -11.02 -11.17
CA GLU A 49 15.13 -12.24 -10.36
C GLU A 49 13.94 -13.20 -10.51
N THR A 50 12.72 -12.67 -10.64
CA THR A 50 11.49 -13.48 -10.57
C THR A 50 10.84 -13.74 -11.94
N GLY A 51 11.10 -12.89 -12.94
CA GLY A 51 10.42 -12.87 -14.23
C GLY A 51 8.93 -12.52 -14.18
N LEU A 52 8.40 -12.17 -13.01
CA LEU A 52 6.97 -11.91 -12.82
C LEU A 52 6.59 -10.54 -13.39
N THR A 53 5.41 -10.47 -14.03
CA THR A 53 4.87 -9.23 -14.61
C THR A 53 3.78 -8.59 -13.76
N ASP A 54 3.46 -9.21 -12.63
CA ASP A 54 2.40 -8.84 -11.70
C ASP A 54 3.02 -8.40 -10.39
N LEU A 55 2.77 -7.14 -10.02
CA LEU A 55 3.36 -6.53 -8.84
C LEU A 55 2.29 -6.30 -7.76
N GLY A 56 2.48 -6.93 -6.60
CA GLY A 56 1.78 -6.58 -5.37
C GLY A 56 2.62 -5.64 -4.52
N LEU A 57 2.05 -4.53 -4.07
CA LEU A 57 2.70 -3.55 -3.20
C LEU A 57 2.00 -3.44 -1.85
N ALA A 58 2.80 -3.44 -0.80
CA ALA A 58 2.41 -3.18 0.58
C ALA A 58 3.53 -2.36 1.27
N GLY A 59 3.26 -1.88 2.47
CA GLY A 59 4.10 -0.92 3.21
C GLY A 59 3.67 0.54 2.98
N GLY A 60 3.96 1.42 3.95
CA GLY A 60 3.51 2.83 3.88
C GLY A 60 4.02 3.60 2.65
N VAL A 61 5.18 3.22 2.10
CA VAL A 61 5.72 3.81 0.87
C VAL A 61 4.87 3.47 -0.36
N ALA A 62 4.17 2.33 -0.34
CA ALA A 62 3.28 1.92 -1.42
C ALA A 62 2.08 2.87 -1.61
N TYR A 63 1.80 3.77 -0.65
CA TYR A 63 0.79 4.82 -0.84
C TYR A 63 1.25 5.99 -1.71
N ASN A 64 2.52 6.03 -2.13
CA ASN A 64 3.03 7.10 -2.99
C ASN A 64 2.39 7.01 -4.39
N SER A 65 1.33 7.79 -4.62
CA SER A 65 0.57 7.75 -5.87
C SER A 65 1.39 8.22 -7.08
N VAL A 66 2.36 9.12 -6.89
CA VAL A 66 3.24 9.60 -7.96
C VAL A 66 4.15 8.48 -8.44
N MET A 67 4.77 7.75 -7.51
CA MET A 67 5.58 6.58 -7.81
C MET A 67 4.71 5.50 -8.47
N ASN A 68 3.55 5.17 -7.89
CA ASN A 68 2.66 4.13 -8.42
C ASN A 68 2.21 4.40 -9.86
N GLY A 69 1.89 5.65 -10.18
CA GLY A 69 1.49 6.06 -11.53
C GLY A 69 2.59 5.90 -12.58
N LYS A 70 3.86 5.85 -12.15
CA LYS A 70 5.03 5.71 -13.02
C LYS A 70 5.50 4.26 -13.19
N ILE A 71 5.08 3.32 -12.34
CA ILE A 71 5.57 1.92 -12.36
C ILE A 71 5.39 1.28 -13.73
N LEU A 72 4.19 1.35 -14.30
CA LEU A 72 3.88 0.72 -15.60
C LEU A 72 4.65 1.35 -16.77
N GLN A 73 5.19 2.56 -16.59
CA GLN A 73 5.95 3.28 -17.61
C GLN A 73 7.46 3.06 -17.49
N GLN A 74 7.95 2.82 -16.28
CA GLN A 74 9.38 2.78 -15.96
C GLN A 74 9.90 1.39 -15.58
N THR A 75 9.02 0.38 -15.58
CA THR A 75 9.38 -1.00 -15.24
C THR A 75 8.69 -2.00 -16.18
N PRO A 76 9.15 -3.26 -16.25
CA PRO A 76 8.51 -4.32 -17.05
C PRO A 76 7.17 -4.84 -16.51
N PHE A 77 6.71 -4.38 -15.34
CA PHE A 77 5.45 -4.81 -14.75
C PHE A 77 4.25 -4.33 -15.59
N ARG A 78 3.23 -5.18 -15.70
CA ARG A 78 2.03 -4.96 -16.52
C ARG A 78 0.78 -4.72 -15.69
N ARG A 79 0.76 -5.27 -14.48
CA ARG A 79 -0.34 -5.12 -13.52
C ARG A 79 0.25 -4.79 -12.16
N VAL A 80 -0.36 -3.82 -11.50
CA VAL A 80 0.03 -3.38 -10.16
C VAL A 80 -1.19 -3.41 -9.27
N PHE A 81 -1.07 -4.06 -8.12
CA PHE A 81 -2.05 -4.02 -7.05
C PHE A 81 -1.40 -3.39 -5.82
N VAL A 82 -1.99 -2.29 -5.33
CA VAL A 82 -1.58 -1.65 -4.08
C VAL A 82 -2.61 -2.00 -3.04
N GLN A 83 -2.16 -2.62 -1.94
CA GLN A 83 -3.06 -3.04 -0.88
C GLN A 83 -3.75 -1.81 -0.23
N PRO A 84 -5.09 -1.78 -0.08
CA PRO A 84 -5.79 -0.58 0.41
C PRO A 84 -5.35 -0.11 1.80
N ALA A 85 -4.96 -1.04 2.67
CA ALA A 85 -4.40 -0.75 3.99
C ALA A 85 -2.88 -0.97 4.02
N ALA A 86 -2.13 -0.66 2.96
CA ALA A 86 -0.69 -0.96 2.80
C ALA A 86 0.20 -0.51 3.96
N GLY A 87 -0.21 0.49 4.74
CA GLY A 87 0.51 0.90 5.95
C GLY A 87 0.41 -0.13 7.10
N ASP A 88 0.89 0.26 8.28
CA ASP A 88 1.00 -0.65 9.43
C ASP A 88 -0.33 -1.30 9.84
N SER A 89 -1.45 -0.59 9.63
CA SER A 89 -2.80 -1.11 9.87
C SER A 89 -3.13 -2.36 9.03
N GLY A 90 -2.51 -2.52 7.86
CA GLY A 90 -2.65 -3.71 7.02
C GLY A 90 -2.05 -4.97 7.61
N THR A 91 -1.18 -4.85 8.61
CA THR A 91 -0.56 -6.02 9.26
C THR A 91 -1.61 -6.94 9.87
N ALA A 92 -2.65 -6.38 10.50
CA ALA A 92 -3.73 -7.18 11.06
C ALA A 92 -4.46 -8.00 9.97
N VAL A 93 -4.75 -7.38 8.83
CA VAL A 93 -5.35 -8.04 7.67
C VAL A 93 -4.41 -9.12 7.12
N GLY A 94 -3.12 -8.83 7.01
CA GLY A 94 -2.09 -9.78 6.58
C GLY A 94 -2.03 -11.02 7.48
N VAL A 95 -2.04 -10.84 8.80
CA VAL A 95 -2.08 -11.94 9.77
C VAL A 95 -3.35 -12.78 9.62
N CYS A 96 -4.51 -12.14 9.46
CA CYS A 96 -5.76 -12.86 9.21
C CYS A 96 -5.69 -13.70 7.93
N TYR A 97 -5.20 -13.14 6.82
CA TYR A 97 -5.02 -13.88 5.57
C TYR A 97 -4.01 -15.02 5.69
N GLN A 98 -2.91 -14.82 6.42
CA GLN A 98 -1.92 -15.87 6.64
C GLN A 98 -2.55 -17.05 7.41
N ILE A 99 -3.19 -16.78 8.55
CA ILE A 99 -3.86 -17.80 9.37
C ILE A 99 -4.94 -18.52 8.54
N TRP A 100 -5.69 -17.76 7.74
CA TRP A 100 -6.71 -18.31 6.85
C TRP A 100 -6.12 -19.29 5.83
N ASN A 101 -5.05 -18.89 5.14
CA ASN A 101 -4.40 -19.72 4.13
C ASN A 101 -3.81 -20.98 4.74
N GLU A 102 -3.20 -20.88 5.93
CA GLU A 102 -2.69 -22.04 6.66
C GLU A 102 -3.81 -23.01 7.07
N GLN A 103 -4.97 -22.50 7.51
CA GLN A 103 -6.12 -23.33 7.84
C GLN A 103 -6.75 -23.93 6.58
N SER A 104 -6.80 -23.19 5.47
CA SER A 104 -7.34 -23.65 4.19
C SER A 104 -6.50 -24.79 3.63
N ALA A 105 -5.17 -24.66 3.66
CA ALA A 105 -4.24 -25.72 3.27
C ALA A 105 -4.37 -26.99 4.12
N LYS A 106 -4.87 -26.86 5.37
CA LYS A 106 -5.16 -27.97 6.29
C LYS A 106 -6.61 -28.48 6.18
N GLY A 107 -7.42 -27.94 5.27
CA GLY A 107 -8.84 -28.29 5.10
C GLY A 107 -9.75 -27.84 6.25
N LYS A 108 -9.33 -26.85 7.04
CA LYS A 108 -9.99 -26.39 8.28
C LYS A 108 -10.52 -24.96 8.22
N ALA A 109 -10.28 -24.23 7.13
CA ALA A 109 -10.79 -22.87 7.00
C ALA A 109 -12.32 -22.87 6.81
N PRO A 110 -13.04 -21.92 7.43
CA PRO A 110 -14.45 -21.70 7.12
C PRO A 110 -14.64 -21.43 5.61
N GLY A 111 -15.76 -21.83 4.99
CA GLY A 111 -15.98 -21.55 3.56
C GLY A 111 -15.16 -22.38 2.55
N ALA A 112 -14.24 -23.26 2.98
CA ALA A 112 -13.52 -24.18 2.09
C ALA A 112 -14.45 -25.14 1.29
N ASN A 113 -15.72 -25.24 1.70
CA ASN A 113 -16.77 -26.02 1.03
C ASN A 113 -17.71 -25.17 0.14
N GLY A 114 -17.36 -23.93 -0.18
CA GLY A 114 -18.19 -23.02 -1.00
C GLY A 114 -19.26 -22.23 -0.22
N GLU A 115 -19.17 -22.17 1.11
CA GLU A 115 -20.00 -21.24 1.90
C GLU A 115 -19.44 -19.82 1.81
N GLU A 116 -20.29 -18.87 1.40
CA GLU A 116 -19.95 -17.45 1.29
C GLU A 116 -19.69 -16.85 2.67
N LEU A 117 -18.47 -16.35 2.89
CA LEU A 117 -18.07 -15.67 4.11
C LEU A 117 -18.66 -14.27 4.17
N ARG A 118 -19.91 -14.17 4.65
CA ARG A 118 -20.48 -12.88 5.04
C ARG A 118 -19.89 -12.44 6.36
N ALA A 119 -19.16 -11.32 6.37
CA ALA A 119 -18.71 -10.69 7.60
C ALA A 119 -19.93 -10.44 8.50
N LYS A 120 -20.01 -11.14 9.64
CA LYS A 120 -21.03 -10.84 10.64
C LYS A 120 -20.63 -9.54 11.32
N PRO A 121 -21.53 -8.56 11.46
CA PRO A 121 -21.23 -7.34 12.17
C PRO A 121 -20.77 -7.70 13.58
N VAL A 122 -19.61 -7.17 13.98
CA VAL A 122 -19.07 -7.34 15.32
C VAL A 122 -20.04 -6.63 16.26
N ALA A 123 -20.64 -7.37 17.20
CA ALA A 123 -21.56 -6.82 18.17
C ALA A 123 -20.85 -5.69 18.96
N GLY A 124 -21.29 -4.45 18.75
CA GLY A 124 -20.75 -3.27 19.46
C GLY A 124 -20.55 -1.99 18.64
N THR A 125 -20.91 -1.94 17.36
CA THR A 125 -20.97 -0.66 16.62
C THR A 125 -22.42 -0.29 16.37
N GLU A 126 -22.88 0.76 17.06
CA GLU A 126 -24.22 1.31 16.94
C GLU A 126 -24.46 1.89 15.54
N ASP A 127 -25.70 1.70 15.08
CA ASP A 127 -26.35 2.21 13.88
C ASP A 127 -25.58 3.23 13.00
N THR A 128 -25.23 2.79 11.78
CA THR A 128 -25.39 3.66 10.61
C THR A 128 -26.04 2.85 9.49
N SER A 129 -27.36 3.01 9.40
CA SER A 129 -28.16 2.57 8.27
C SER A 129 -27.74 3.34 7.02
N VAL A 130 -26.88 2.74 6.21
CA VAL A 130 -26.67 3.17 4.81
C VAL A 130 -27.25 2.09 3.92
N ASN A 131 -28.28 2.50 3.18
CA ASN A 131 -29.18 1.72 2.34
C ASN A 131 -28.42 0.77 1.38
N GLU A 132 -28.59 -0.55 1.54
CA GLU A 132 -28.12 -1.58 0.61
C GLU A 132 -28.93 -1.50 -0.69
N GLY A 133 -28.43 -0.72 -1.64
CA GLY A 133 -29.02 -0.61 -2.97
C GLY A 133 -27.94 -0.40 -4.00
N THR A 134 -27.52 -1.50 -4.64
CA THR A 134 -26.69 -1.54 -5.85
C THR A 134 -25.18 -1.48 -5.60
N LEU A 135 -24.52 -2.63 -5.52
CA LEU A 135 -23.26 -2.89 -6.22
C LEU A 135 -23.08 -4.42 -6.25
N GLY A 136 -23.20 -4.96 -7.46
CA GLY A 136 -23.14 -6.40 -7.73
C GLY A 136 -21.81 -7.01 -7.36
N SER A 137 -21.88 -8.32 -7.12
CA SER A 137 -20.79 -9.28 -7.02
C SER A 137 -19.54 -8.87 -7.80
N LEU A 138 -18.49 -8.45 -7.09
CA LEU A 138 -17.13 -8.51 -7.61
C LEU A 138 -16.43 -9.69 -6.91
N PRO A 139 -16.09 -10.76 -7.64
CA PRO A 139 -15.32 -11.84 -7.07
C PRO A 139 -13.88 -11.34 -6.87
N PHE A 140 -13.48 -11.16 -5.62
CA PHE A 140 -12.06 -11.03 -5.29
C PHE A 140 -11.49 -12.46 -5.22
N ALA A 141 -11.19 -13.02 -6.40
CA ALA A 141 -10.41 -14.23 -6.55
C ALA A 141 -9.00 -13.84 -6.98
N LEU A 142 -8.04 -14.04 -6.08
CA LEU A 142 -6.64 -14.30 -6.41
C LEU A 142 -6.43 -15.81 -6.35
#